data_AF-A0A6S6P8Z8-F1
#
_entry.id   AF-A0A6S6P8Z8-F1
#
_cell.length_a   1.000
_cell.length_b   1.000
_cell.length_c   1.000
_cell.angle_alpha   90.00
_cell.angle_beta   90.00
_cell.angle_gamma   90.00
#
_symmetry.space_group_name_H-M   'P 1'
#
loop_
_entity.id
_entity.type
_entity.pdbx_description
1 polymer ?
#
loop_
_entity_poly.entity_id
_entity_poly.type
_entity_poly.pdbx_seq_one_letter_code
_entity_poly.pdbx_strand_id
1 'polypeptide(L)'
;MTQVERWAHPRDAARDAVVWGLVEEAAKKRKEEAKAFTADYLVRESSKGVDAHAADGTLIGSVTRSKPSKTLDVDDMGAFLGWVVQHRPDLLSVQYEAKKSILKTLRVIDGVVLDPDGVEVPGVCERMTSGSVRVNKESGARELVRDILDGVERVAALPQPEPEDRYTQDRRGRRDCESVGVVRRRYR
;
A
#
# COMPACT_ATOMS: atom_id res chain seq x y z
N MET A 1 -3.15 0.48 -40.40
CA MET A 1 -4.39 1.27 -40.51
C MET A 1 -4.24 2.51 -39.66
N THR A 2 -4.24 3.69 -40.28
CA THR A 2 -4.16 4.99 -39.59
C THR A 2 -5.44 5.21 -38.78
N GLN A 3 -5.32 5.72 -37.54
CA GLN A 3 -6.41 5.89 -36.55
C GLN A 3 -7.65 6.70 -37.01
N VAL A 4 -7.70 7.16 -38.25
CA VAL A 4 -8.66 8.15 -38.77
C VAL A 4 -9.99 7.51 -39.21
N GLU A 5 -10.07 6.20 -39.40
CA GLU A 5 -11.32 5.53 -39.84
C GLU A 5 -12.19 4.95 -38.70
N ARG A 6 -11.78 5.05 -37.43
CA ARG A 6 -12.51 4.40 -36.33
C ARG A 6 -13.88 5.04 -36.06
N TRP A 7 -14.02 6.34 -36.28
CA TRP A 7 -15.25 7.08 -36.00
C TRP A 7 -15.72 7.81 -37.25
N ALA A 8 -16.89 7.41 -37.76
CA ALA A 8 -17.52 8.07 -38.90
C ALA A 8 -18.13 9.43 -38.52
N HIS A 9 -18.44 9.67 -37.23
CA HIS A 9 -19.06 10.90 -36.76
C HIS A 9 -18.55 11.31 -35.35
N PRO A 10 -18.40 12.63 -35.04
CA PRO A 10 -17.93 13.10 -33.73
C PRO A 10 -18.78 12.63 -32.53
N ARG A 11 -20.08 12.38 -32.74
CA ARG A 11 -20.96 11.81 -31.70
C ARG A 11 -20.57 10.37 -31.33
N ASP A 12 -20.07 9.59 -32.28
CA ASP A 12 -19.61 8.23 -32.02
C ASP A 12 -18.31 8.25 -31.20
N ALA A 13 -17.39 9.15 -31.55
CA ALA A 13 -16.18 9.39 -30.76
C ALA A 13 -16.51 9.86 -29.34
N ALA A 14 -17.48 10.77 -29.18
CA ALA A 14 -17.94 11.23 -27.87
C ALA A 14 -18.59 10.10 -27.05
N ARG A 15 -19.40 9.25 -27.69
CA ARG A 15 -20.01 8.08 -27.04
C ARG A 15 -18.93 7.12 -26.55
N ASP A 16 -17.96 6.79 -27.40
CA ASP A 16 -16.86 5.90 -27.05
C ASP A 16 -16.01 6.48 -25.91
N ALA A 17 -15.71 7.78 -25.93
CA ALA A 17 -14.98 8.44 -24.84
C ALA A 17 -15.71 8.33 -23.50
N VAL A 18 -17.04 8.53 -23.47
CA VAL A 18 -17.85 8.37 -22.25
C VAL A 18 -17.84 6.91 -21.77
N VAL A 19 -18.01 5.94 -22.68
CA VAL A 19 -17.97 4.51 -22.34
C VAL A 19 -16.62 4.13 -21.73
N TRP A 20 -15.51 4.55 -22.33
CA TRP A 20 -14.18 4.26 -21.79
C TRP A 20 -13.92 4.95 -20.45
N GLY A 21 -14.45 6.15 -20.24
CA GLY A 21 -14.42 6.81 -18.92
C GLY A 21 -15.11 5.97 -17.85
N LEU A 22 -16.29 5.42 -18.14
CA LEU A 22 -17.00 4.52 -17.20
C LEU A 22 -16.25 3.21 -16.96
N VAL A 23 -15.63 2.64 -18.01
CA VAL A 23 -14.80 1.44 -17.88
C VAL A 23 -13.57 1.72 -16.99
N GLU A 24 -12.94 2.88 -17.13
CA GLU A 24 -11.81 3.30 -16.28
C GLU A 24 -12.22 3.38 -14.81
N GLU A 25 -13.35 4.01 -14.51
CA GLU A 25 -13.88 4.10 -13.14
C GLU A 25 -14.13 2.70 -12.54
N ALA A 26 -14.80 1.83 -13.30
CA ALA A 26 -15.06 0.46 -12.86
C ALA A 26 -13.77 -0.35 -12.69
N ALA A 27 -12.80 -0.21 -13.60
CA ALA A 27 -11.51 -0.88 -13.53
C ALA A 27 -10.70 -0.40 -12.32
N LYS A 28 -10.72 0.90 -12.03
CA LYS A 28 -10.07 1.48 -10.85
C LYS A 28 -10.67 0.92 -9.56
N LYS A 29 -12.00 0.85 -9.46
CA LYS A 29 -12.69 0.26 -8.30
C LYS A 29 -12.29 -1.20 -8.09
N ARG A 30 -12.40 -2.04 -9.13
CA ARG A 30 -12.01 -3.46 -9.06
C ARG A 30 -10.54 -3.66 -8.70
N LYS A 31 -9.66 -2.81 -9.23
CA LYS A 31 -8.22 -2.84 -8.90
C LYS A 31 -8.00 -2.58 -7.40
N GLU A 32 -8.67 -1.58 -6.82
CA GLU A 32 -8.51 -1.28 -5.39
C GLU A 32 -9.13 -2.39 -4.51
N GLU A 33 -10.25 -2.98 -4.90
CA GLU A 33 -10.84 -4.15 -4.23
C GLU A 33 -9.87 -5.36 -4.25
N ALA A 34 -9.33 -5.68 -5.43
CA ALA A 34 -8.33 -6.76 -5.57
C ALA A 34 -7.07 -6.46 -4.77
N LYS A 35 -6.59 -5.21 -4.78
CA LYS A 35 -5.42 -4.79 -4.00
C LYS A 35 -5.67 -4.92 -2.49
N ALA A 36 -6.86 -4.58 -2.00
CA ALA A 36 -7.24 -4.74 -0.61
C ALA A 36 -7.29 -6.22 -0.22
N PHE A 37 -7.91 -7.06 -1.05
CA PHE A 37 -7.93 -8.51 -0.85
C PHE A 37 -6.52 -9.11 -0.81
N THR A 38 -5.67 -8.79 -1.79
CA THR A 38 -4.28 -9.28 -1.81
C THR A 38 -3.48 -8.74 -0.63
N ALA A 39 -3.73 -7.51 -0.17
CA ALA A 39 -3.08 -6.97 1.02
C ALA A 39 -3.38 -7.84 2.26
N ASP A 40 -4.65 -8.17 2.48
CA ASP A 40 -5.09 -9.02 3.60
C ASP A 40 -4.49 -10.43 3.49
N TYR A 41 -4.58 -11.04 2.31
CA TYR A 41 -3.98 -12.34 2.03
C TYR A 41 -2.49 -12.38 2.35
N LEU A 42 -1.71 -11.41 1.86
CA LEU A 42 -0.26 -11.36 2.13
C LEU A 42 0.01 -11.21 3.63
N VAL A 43 -0.81 -10.46 4.37
CA VAL A 43 -0.68 -10.29 5.83
C VAL A 43 -0.88 -11.62 6.53
N ARG A 44 -1.97 -12.31 6.22
CA ARG A 44 -2.30 -13.63 6.78
C ARG A 44 -1.21 -14.66 6.52
N GLU A 45 -0.73 -14.75 5.27
CA GLU A 45 0.29 -15.72 4.88
C GLU A 45 1.72 -15.30 5.24
N SER A 46 1.91 -14.13 5.87
CA SER A 46 3.24 -13.56 6.15
C SER A 46 4.15 -13.44 4.92
N SER A 47 3.57 -13.40 3.72
CA SER A 47 4.30 -13.29 2.45
C SER A 47 4.66 -11.84 2.11
N LYS A 48 5.75 -11.67 1.34
CA LYS A 48 6.20 -10.37 0.82
C LYS A 48 5.53 -10.01 -0.51
N GLY A 49 4.96 -10.98 -1.22
CA GLY A 49 4.31 -10.74 -2.49
C GLY A 49 3.71 -11.99 -3.10
N VAL A 50 3.00 -11.79 -4.21
CA VAL A 50 2.39 -12.84 -5.02
C VAL A 50 2.50 -12.45 -6.49
N ASP A 51 2.80 -13.44 -7.32
CA ASP A 51 2.89 -13.27 -8.77
C ASP A 51 1.50 -13.36 -9.40
N ALA A 52 1.27 -12.52 -10.41
CA ALA A 52 0.06 -12.50 -11.20
C ALA A 52 0.35 -13.16 -12.56
N HIS A 53 -0.37 -14.22 -12.86
CA HIS A 53 -0.25 -14.96 -14.12
C HIS A 53 -1.54 -14.82 -14.93
N ALA A 54 -1.41 -14.80 -16.26
CA ALA A 54 -2.51 -15.00 -17.18
C ALA A 54 -2.95 -16.48 -17.18
N ALA A 55 -4.07 -16.79 -17.83
CA ALA A 55 -4.68 -18.12 -17.84
C ALA A 55 -3.78 -19.20 -18.50
N ASP A 56 -2.92 -18.77 -19.41
CA ASP A 56 -1.91 -19.59 -20.08
C ASP A 56 -0.64 -19.81 -19.23
N GLY A 57 -0.58 -19.23 -18.03
CA GLY A 57 0.56 -19.27 -17.12
C GLY A 57 1.59 -18.15 -17.32
N THR A 58 1.42 -17.29 -18.32
CA THR A 58 2.35 -16.17 -18.59
C THR A 58 2.36 -15.19 -17.42
N LEU A 59 3.54 -14.83 -16.90
CA LEU A 59 3.69 -13.84 -15.84
C LEU A 59 3.35 -12.44 -16.37
N ILE A 60 2.37 -11.79 -15.75
CA ILE A 60 1.90 -10.43 -16.15
C ILE A 60 2.27 -9.36 -15.12
N GLY A 61 2.67 -9.76 -13.91
CA GLY A 61 3.10 -8.82 -12.88
C GLY A 61 3.18 -9.46 -11.52
N SER A 62 3.28 -8.62 -10.49
CA SER A 62 3.28 -9.06 -9.10
C SER A 62 2.65 -8.00 -8.20
N VAL A 63 2.14 -8.44 -7.06
CA VAL A 63 1.72 -7.57 -5.97
C VAL A 63 2.66 -7.78 -4.80
N THR A 64 3.33 -6.71 -4.34
CA THR A 64 4.28 -6.77 -3.24
C THR A 64 3.83 -5.93 -2.05
N ARG A 65 4.07 -6.44 -0.85
CA ARG A 65 3.85 -5.74 0.41
C ARG A 65 5.18 -5.25 0.97
N SER A 66 5.27 -3.94 1.20
CA SER A 66 6.33 -3.35 2.02
C SER A 66 5.97 -3.50 3.50
N LYS A 67 6.94 -3.91 4.31
CA LYS A 67 6.78 -3.93 5.77
C LYS A 67 6.70 -2.49 6.28
N PRO A 68 5.99 -2.24 7.40
CA PRO A 68 6.13 -0.99 8.13
C PRO A 68 7.61 -0.74 8.42
N SER A 69 8.07 0.49 8.19
CA SER A 69 9.45 0.89 8.41
C SER A 69 9.48 2.07 9.36
N LYS A 70 10.41 2.01 10.31
CA LYS A 70 10.78 3.16 11.14
C LYS A 70 11.84 3.96 10.39
N THR A 71 11.63 5.25 10.27
CA THR A 71 12.57 6.19 9.64
C THR A 71 12.71 7.41 10.53
N LEU A 72 13.92 7.91 10.71
CA LEU A 72 14.12 9.19 11.38
C LEU A 72 13.74 10.33 10.44
N ASP A 73 12.99 11.31 10.95
CA ASP A 73 12.73 12.57 10.26
C ASP A 73 12.83 13.73 11.24
N VAL A 74 13.12 14.91 10.70
CA VAL A 74 13.24 16.15 11.45
C VAL A 74 11.83 16.73 11.61
N ASP A 75 11.34 16.83 12.85
CA ASP A 75 10.05 17.43 13.18
C ASP A 75 10.18 18.91 13.56
N ASP A 76 11.26 19.29 14.24
CA ASP A 76 11.66 20.66 14.51
C ASP A 76 12.99 20.99 13.82
N MET A 77 12.88 21.67 12.68
CA MET A 77 14.04 22.10 11.90
C MET A 77 14.90 23.13 12.67
N GLY A 78 14.31 23.98 13.50
CA GLY A 78 15.04 25.01 14.24
C GLY A 78 15.95 24.39 15.31
N ALA A 79 15.40 23.46 16.09
CA ALA A 79 16.16 22.73 17.10
C ALA A 79 17.26 21.87 16.47
N PHE A 80 16.94 21.16 15.39
CA PHE A 80 17.90 20.33 14.65
C PHE A 80 19.05 21.17 14.10
N LEU A 81 18.77 22.29 13.42
CA LEU A 81 19.82 23.17 12.88
C LEU A 81 20.67 23.80 13.98
N GLY A 82 20.07 24.20 15.11
CA GLY A 82 20.81 24.70 16.26
C GLY A 82 21.82 23.67 16.79
N TRP A 83 21.42 22.40 16.87
CA TRP A 83 22.32 21.31 17.24
C TRP A 83 23.43 21.09 16.21
N VAL A 84 23.10 21.09 14.91
CA VAL A 84 24.09 20.91 13.81
C VAL A 84 25.15 22.00 13.86
N VAL A 85 24.78 23.27 14.08
CA VAL A 85 25.74 24.39 14.20
C VAL A 85 26.73 24.16 15.35
N GLN A 86 26.27 23.60 16.47
CA GLN A 86 27.09 23.40 17.66
C GLN A 86 28.00 22.19 17.57
N HIS A 87 27.50 21.07 17.03
CA HIS A 87 28.18 19.78 17.10
C HIS A 87 28.79 19.36 15.76
N ARG A 88 28.19 19.76 14.64
CA ARG A 88 28.55 19.33 13.27
C ARG A 88 28.54 20.49 12.26
N PRO A 89 29.24 21.60 12.53
CA PRO A 89 29.23 22.77 11.65
C PRO A 89 29.81 22.48 10.25
N ASP A 90 30.66 21.45 10.14
CA ASP A 90 31.23 20.96 8.90
C ASP A 90 30.17 20.58 7.85
N LEU A 91 29.00 20.12 8.29
CA LEU A 91 27.94 19.59 7.44
C LEU A 91 26.99 20.67 6.88
N LEU A 92 27.03 21.92 7.37
CA LEU A 92 26.13 22.99 6.93
C LEU A 92 26.39 23.47 5.48
N SER A 93 27.56 23.15 4.93
CA SER A 93 27.95 23.49 3.56
C SER A 93 27.24 22.64 2.49
N VAL A 94 26.59 21.52 2.88
CA VAL A 94 26.02 20.53 1.96
C VAL A 94 24.49 20.45 2.14
N GLN A 95 23.76 21.45 1.66
CA GLN A 95 22.38 21.76 2.06
C GLN A 95 21.34 20.62 2.05
N TYR A 96 21.45 19.60 1.19
CA TYR A 96 20.46 18.51 1.13
C TYR A 96 21.02 17.11 1.45
N GLU A 97 22.25 16.83 1.04
CA GLU A 97 22.88 15.54 1.38
C GLU A 97 23.29 15.46 2.85
N ALA A 98 23.62 16.59 3.49
CA ALA A 98 23.96 16.65 4.91
C ALA A 98 22.82 16.15 5.81
N LYS A 99 21.57 16.56 5.56
CA LYS A 99 20.44 16.08 6.38
C LYS A 99 20.35 14.55 6.32
N LYS A 100 20.40 13.97 5.12
CA LYS A 100 20.32 12.51 4.96
C LYS A 100 21.52 11.78 5.54
N SER A 101 22.73 12.34 5.40
CA SER A 101 23.93 11.72 5.97
C SER A 101 23.90 11.75 7.49
N ILE A 102 23.49 12.87 8.11
CA ILE A 102 23.34 12.99 9.56
C ILE A 102 22.33 11.97 10.07
N LEU A 103 21.11 11.97 9.53
CA LEU A 103 20.04 11.08 9.99
C LEU A 103 20.41 9.58 9.88
N LYS A 104 21.26 9.20 8.92
CA LYS A 104 21.76 7.82 8.79
C LYS A 104 22.73 7.40 9.91
N THR A 105 23.39 8.34 10.56
CA THR A 105 24.35 8.08 11.64
C THR A 105 23.71 8.01 13.02
N LEU A 106 22.51 8.57 13.16
CA LEU A 106 21.79 8.63 14.43
C LEU A 106 21.23 7.26 14.82
N ARG A 107 21.04 7.05 16.12
CA ARG A 107 20.49 5.83 16.72
C ARG A 107 19.36 6.18 17.66
N VAL A 108 18.38 5.30 17.76
CA VAL A 108 17.31 5.42 18.76
C VAL A 108 17.62 4.45 19.89
N ILE A 109 17.76 4.98 21.11
CA ILE A 109 17.94 4.20 22.34
C ILE A 109 16.87 4.66 23.32
N ASP A 110 16.00 3.75 23.76
CA ASP A 110 14.91 4.02 24.71
C ASP A 110 14.01 5.22 24.32
N GLY A 111 13.82 5.43 23.02
CA GLY A 111 13.00 6.51 22.47
C GLY A 111 13.73 7.85 22.28
N VAL A 112 15.01 7.93 22.67
CA VAL A 112 15.85 9.12 22.48
C VAL A 112 16.71 8.95 21.23
N VAL A 113 16.76 9.99 20.39
CA VAL A 113 17.62 10.02 19.19
C VAL A 113 18.99 10.55 19.59
N LEU A 114 20.01 9.71 19.46
CA LEU A 114 21.38 10.00 19.82
C LEU A 114 22.27 10.01 18.57
N ASP A 115 23.30 10.85 18.59
CA ASP A 115 24.38 10.80 17.62
C ASP A 115 25.37 9.65 17.93
N PRO A 116 26.41 9.43 17.10
CA PRO A 116 27.43 8.40 17.37
C PRO A 116 28.22 8.59 18.67
N ASP A 117 28.31 9.81 19.17
CA ASP A 117 29.03 10.18 20.40
C ASP A 117 28.13 10.06 21.66
N GLY A 118 26.85 9.71 21.47
CA GLY A 118 25.87 9.54 22.54
C GLY A 118 25.18 10.84 22.96
N VAL A 119 25.32 11.91 22.18
CA VAL A 119 24.66 13.20 22.43
C VAL A 119 23.26 13.18 21.84
N GLU A 120 22.29 13.69 22.62
CA GLU A 120 20.92 13.83 22.16
C GLU A 120 20.80 14.82 21.00
N VAL A 121 20.05 14.43 19.97
CA VAL A 121 19.77 15.24 18.79
C VAL A 121 18.34 15.76 18.85
N PRO A 122 18.14 17.03 19.27
CA PRO A 122 16.81 17.60 19.39
C PRO A 122 16.18 17.86 18.00
N GLY A 123 14.84 17.82 17.95
CA GLY A 123 14.08 18.05 16.72
C GLY A 123 14.13 16.90 15.71
N VAL A 124 14.50 15.70 16.15
CA VAL A 124 14.45 14.47 15.34
C VAL A 124 13.54 13.46 16.02
N CYS A 125 12.62 12.90 15.24
CA CYS A 125 11.64 11.93 15.70
C CYS A 125 11.71 10.65 14.88
N GLU A 126 11.29 9.53 15.49
CA GLU A 126 11.06 8.29 14.76
C GLU A 126 9.66 8.33 14.12
N ARG A 127 9.61 8.41 12.79
CA ARG A 127 8.36 8.29 12.03
C ARG A 127 8.14 6.84 11.63
N MET A 128 6.99 6.31 12.00
CA MET A 128 6.53 5.01 11.51
C MET A 128 5.78 5.20 10.19
N THR A 129 6.30 4.61 9.13
CA THR A 129 5.58 4.54 7.85
C THR A 129 4.76 3.26 7.83
N SER A 130 3.46 3.39 7.54
CA SER A 130 2.60 2.23 7.32
C SER A 130 3.09 1.43 6.12
N GLY A 131 3.16 0.10 6.25
CA GLY A 131 3.43 -0.77 5.12
C GLY A 131 2.45 -0.50 3.98
N SER A 132 2.94 -0.52 2.75
CA SER A 132 2.13 -0.26 1.54
C SER A 132 2.15 -1.46 0.60
N VAL A 133 1.06 -1.65 -0.13
CA VAL A 133 0.97 -2.63 -1.22
C VAL A 133 1.19 -1.94 -2.55
N ARG A 134 2.07 -2.50 -3.38
CA ARG A 134 2.39 -2.02 -4.72
C ARG A 134 2.10 -3.10 -5.75
N VAL A 135 1.61 -2.66 -6.90
CA VAL A 135 1.40 -3.52 -8.07
C VAL A 135 2.51 -3.22 -9.06
N ASN A 136 3.32 -4.23 -9.36
CA ASN A 136 4.38 -4.16 -10.35
C ASN A 136 3.88 -4.88 -11.61
N LYS A 137 4.19 -4.31 -12.78
CA LYS A 137 3.75 -4.84 -14.07
C LYS A 137 4.97 -5.33 -14.81
N GLU A 138 4.85 -6.50 -15.43
CA GLU A 138 5.88 -6.96 -16.34
C GLU A 138 5.88 -6.15 -17.63
N SER A 139 7.05 -6.09 -18.28
CA SER A 139 7.24 -5.29 -19.48
C SER A 139 6.29 -5.69 -20.63
N GLY A 140 6.03 -7.00 -20.80
CA GLY A 140 5.13 -7.56 -21.82
C GLY A 140 3.63 -7.56 -21.45
N ALA A 141 3.27 -7.13 -20.24
CA ALA A 141 1.88 -7.17 -19.79
C ALA A 141 0.98 -6.19 -20.56
N ARG A 142 1.56 -5.14 -21.13
CA ARG A 142 0.81 -4.12 -21.89
C ARG A 142 0.37 -4.65 -23.24
N GLU A 143 1.22 -5.41 -23.91
CA GLU A 143 0.96 -6.05 -25.19
C GLU A 143 -0.16 -7.07 -25.04
N LEU A 144 -0.08 -7.94 -24.02
CA LEU A 144 -1.12 -8.92 -23.73
C LEU A 144 -2.49 -8.27 -23.43
N VAL A 145 -2.52 -7.21 -22.62
CA VAL A 145 -3.78 -6.47 -22.37
C VAL A 145 -4.30 -5.79 -23.64
N ARG A 146 -3.40 -5.29 -24.51
CA ARG A 146 -3.80 -4.71 -25.79
C ARG A 146 -4.44 -5.75 -26.70
N ASP A 147 -3.84 -6.92 -26.83
CA ASP A 147 -4.36 -8.00 -27.68
C ASP A 147 -5.74 -8.50 -27.20
N ILE A 148 -5.96 -8.52 -25.88
CA ILE A 148 -7.26 -8.78 -25.26
C ILE A 148 -8.29 -7.70 -25.62
N LEU A 149 -7.93 -6.42 -25.49
CA LEU A 149 -8.85 -5.29 -25.73
C LEU A 149 -9.16 -5.09 -27.21
N ASP A 150 -8.21 -5.41 -28.09
CA ASP A 150 -8.37 -5.38 -29.54
C ASP A 150 -9.11 -6.63 -30.07
N GLY A 151 -9.44 -7.57 -29.17
CA GLY A 151 -10.25 -8.76 -29.48
C GLY A 151 -9.54 -9.84 -30.29
N VAL A 152 -8.20 -9.79 -30.33
CA VAL A 152 -7.36 -10.74 -31.07
C VAL A 152 -7.27 -12.08 -30.34
N GLU A 153 -7.37 -12.06 -29.01
CA GLU A 153 -7.59 -13.25 -28.18
C GLU A 153 -9.01 -13.29 -27.60
N ARG A 154 -9.73 -14.38 -27.86
CA ARG A 154 -10.88 -14.74 -27.03
C ARG A 154 -10.32 -15.05 -25.65
N VAL A 155 -10.40 -14.10 -24.72
CA VAL A 155 -10.19 -14.36 -23.29
C VAL A 155 -11.11 -15.52 -22.92
N ALA A 156 -10.54 -16.71 -22.75
CA ALA A 156 -11.22 -17.80 -22.07
C ALA A 156 -11.72 -17.19 -20.76
N ALA A 157 -13.05 -17.18 -20.60
CA ALA A 157 -13.74 -16.44 -19.56
C ALA A 157 -12.93 -16.49 -18.26
N LEU A 158 -12.43 -15.33 -17.81
CA LEU A 158 -11.78 -15.24 -16.51
C LEU A 158 -12.73 -15.91 -15.52
N PRO A 159 -12.27 -16.93 -14.75
CA PRO A 159 -13.14 -17.53 -13.74
C PRO A 159 -13.61 -16.38 -12.86
N GLN A 160 -14.92 -16.12 -12.91
CA GLN A 160 -15.54 -15.24 -11.92
C GLN A 160 -15.16 -15.85 -10.57
N PRO A 161 -14.73 -15.06 -9.57
CA PRO A 161 -14.67 -15.60 -8.23
C PRO A 161 -16.07 -16.15 -7.94
N GLU A 162 -16.16 -17.47 -7.81
CA GLU A 162 -17.38 -18.13 -7.34
C GLU A 162 -17.78 -17.35 -6.08
N PRO A 163 -19.03 -16.85 -5.99
CA PRO A 163 -19.47 -16.20 -4.78
C PRO A 163 -19.31 -17.21 -3.66
N GLU A 164 -18.30 -16.99 -2.80
CA GLU A 164 -18.05 -17.88 -1.67
C GLU A 164 -19.37 -18.08 -0.96
N ASP A 165 -19.82 -19.33 -0.97
CA ASP A 165 -21.08 -19.74 -0.40
C ASP A 165 -21.21 -19.14 0.99
N ARG A 166 -22.22 -18.29 1.12
CA ARG A 166 -23.02 -18.10 2.32
C ARG A 166 -22.23 -18.42 3.59
N TYR A 167 -21.64 -17.38 4.17
CA TYR A 167 -21.45 -17.35 5.62
C TYR A 167 -22.81 -17.72 6.23
N THR A 168 -22.94 -18.98 6.62
CA THR A 168 -24.05 -19.49 7.38
C THR A 168 -24.07 -18.64 8.63
N GLN A 169 -25.08 -17.77 8.71
CA GLN A 169 -25.46 -17.14 9.96
C GLN A 169 -25.81 -18.29 10.92
N ASP A 170 -24.82 -18.75 11.68
CA ASP A 170 -25.07 -19.56 12.85
C ASP A 170 -25.67 -18.64 13.93
N ARG A 171 -26.98 -18.41 13.79
CA ARG A 171 -27.85 -17.77 14.78
C ARG A 171 -28.37 -18.81 15.79
N ARG A 172 -27.54 -19.74 16.26
CA ARG A 172 -27.95 -20.66 17.34
C ARG A 172 -26.87 -20.80 18.40
N GLY A 173 -26.90 -19.89 19.38
CA GLY A 173 -26.08 -20.07 20.58
C GLY A 173 -26.04 -18.94 21.59
N ARG A 174 -27.03 -18.04 21.66
CA ARG A 174 -27.24 -17.21 22.87
C ARG A 174 -28.42 -17.78 23.64
N ARG A 175 -28.09 -18.67 24.59
CA ARG A 175 -28.92 -18.92 25.76
C ARG A 175 -28.02 -18.90 26.99
N ASP A 176 -28.45 -18.06 27.92
CA ASP A 176 -28.27 -18.18 29.36
C ASP A 176 -26.89 -17.81 29.95
N CYS A 177 -26.77 -16.55 30.35
CA CYS A 177 -25.99 -16.16 31.51
C CYS A 177 -26.95 -15.49 32.50
N GLU A 178 -27.70 -16.33 33.21
CA GLU A 178 -28.36 -15.94 34.44
C GLU A 178 -27.32 -15.59 35.52
N SER A 179 -27.40 -14.35 35.96
CA SER A 179 -27.17 -13.86 37.32
C SER A 179 -26.76 -14.86 38.41
N VAL A 180 -25.52 -14.76 38.88
CA VAL A 180 -25.08 -14.99 40.28
C VAL A 180 -23.78 -14.18 40.46
N GLY A 181 -23.50 -13.36 41.46
CA GLY A 181 -24.16 -12.95 42.68
C GLY A 181 -23.28 -11.86 43.33
N VAL A 182 -23.93 -10.85 43.91
CA VAL A 182 -23.29 -9.77 44.66
C VAL A 182 -22.70 -10.33 45.96
N VAL A 183 -21.38 -10.20 46.17
CA VAL A 183 -20.77 -10.36 47.49
C VAL A 183 -20.28 -9.01 47.99
N ARG A 184 -21.02 -8.50 48.97
CA ARG A 184 -20.71 -7.30 49.77
C ARG A 184 -19.41 -7.50 50.55
N ARG A 185 -18.41 -6.63 50.36
CA ARG A 185 -17.35 -6.42 51.35
C ARG A 185 -17.84 -5.39 52.38
N ARG A 186 -18.01 -5.84 53.62
CA ARG A 186 -18.14 -4.97 54.79
C ARG A 186 -16.74 -4.53 55.23
N TYR A 187 -16.61 -3.23 55.49
CA TYR A 187 -15.56 -2.63 56.28
C TYR A 187 -15.51 -3.25 57.69
N ARG A 188 -14.30 -3.55 58.16
CA ARG A 188 -13.80 -3.18 59.49
C ARG A 188 -12.28 -3.18 59.45
#